data_AF-A0A936JGE8-F1
#
_entry.id   AF-A0A936JGE8-F1
#
_cell.length_a   1.000
_cell.length_b   1.000
_cell.length_c   1.000
_cell.angle_alpha   90.00
_cell.angle_beta   90.00
_cell.angle_gamma   90.00
#
_symmetry.space_group_name_H-M   'P 1'
#
loop_
_entity.id
_entity.type
_entity.pdbx_description
1 polymer ?
#
loop_
_entity_poly.entity_id
_entity_poly.type
_entity_poly.pdbx_seq_one_letter_code
_entity_poly.pdbx_strand_id
1 'polypeptide(L)'
;MKQMKFFNRDVSWLAFNHRVLQEAQDPSVPLLERLFFLAIYSSNLDEFFKIRIASLHYIIRTGKRTQKKLDFEPKTLLKKLLDIVKKQQVLFSKIFEEDIVPNLKKTISTYYGDWT
;
A
#
# COMPACT_ATOMS: atom_id res chain seq x y z
N MET A 1 18.23 -6.36 -30.33
CA MET A 1 18.08 -5.42 -29.20
C MET A 1 17.04 -5.97 -28.24
N LYS A 2 17.38 -6.21 -26.97
CA LYS A 2 16.46 -6.75 -25.96
C LYS A 2 15.41 -5.67 -25.66
N GLN A 3 14.13 -5.88 -25.99
CA GLN A 3 13.07 -4.94 -25.64
C GLN A 3 13.02 -4.80 -24.12
N MET A 4 13.30 -3.59 -23.60
CA MET A 4 13.05 -3.27 -22.20
C MET A 4 11.55 -3.36 -21.96
N LYS A 5 11.11 -4.34 -21.16
CA LYS A 5 9.72 -4.40 -20.68
C LYS A 5 9.52 -3.27 -19.68
N PHE A 6 8.89 -2.18 -20.11
CA PHE A 6 8.47 -1.12 -19.21
C PHE A 6 7.27 -1.60 -18.38
N PHE A 7 7.40 -1.53 -17.06
CA PHE A 7 6.29 -1.82 -16.15
C PHE A 7 5.36 -0.61 -16.06
N ASN A 8 4.06 -0.86 -15.90
CA ASN A 8 3.08 0.21 -15.68
C ASN A 8 3.46 1.02 -14.43
N ARG A 9 3.46 2.35 -14.56
CA ARG A 9 3.89 3.28 -13.51
C ARG A 9 3.15 3.09 -12.19
N ASP A 10 1.83 2.89 -12.23
CA ASP A 10 1.01 2.77 -11.02
C ASP A 10 1.27 1.45 -10.30
N VAL A 11 1.53 0.38 -11.05
CA VAL A 11 1.98 -0.91 -10.49
C VAL A 11 3.34 -0.76 -9.82
N SER A 12 4.29 -0.09 -10.48
CA SER A 12 5.62 0.18 -9.91
C SER A 12 5.53 1.06 -8.65
N TRP A 13 4.60 2.02 -8.62
CA TRP A 13 4.35 2.84 -7.44
C TRP A 13 3.81 2.00 -6.27
N LEU A 14 2.85 1.11 -6.50
CA LEU A 14 2.36 0.19 -5.46
C LEU A 14 3.44 -0.79 -4.98
N ALA A 15 4.36 -1.19 -5.87
CA ALA A 15 5.51 -2.00 -5.49
C ALA A 15 6.51 -1.22 -4.62
N PHE A 16 6.71 0.08 -4.88
CA PHE A 16 7.47 0.95 -4.00
C PHE A 16 6.80 1.10 -2.64
N ASN A 17 5.49 1.39 -2.60
CA ASN A 17 4.76 1.51 -1.33
C ASN A 17 4.78 0.19 -0.54
N HIS A 18 4.79 -0.95 -1.22
CA HIS A 18 4.98 -2.26 -0.57
C HIS A 18 6.31 -2.32 0.21
N ARG A 19 7.40 -1.72 -0.29
CA ARG A 19 8.68 -1.73 0.44
C ARG A 19 8.58 -0.99 1.77
N VAL A 20 7.82 0.10 1.83
CA VAL A 20 7.50 0.78 3.10
C VAL A 20 6.82 -0.18 4.08
N LEU A 21 5.92 -1.03 3.58
CA LEU A 21 5.26 -2.05 4.39
C LEU A 21 6.24 -3.14 4.85
N GLN A 22 7.28 -3.45 4.07
CA GLN A 22 8.33 -4.40 4.45
C GLN A 22 9.18 -3.88 5.60
N GLU A 23 9.48 -2.58 5.66
CA GLU A 23 10.16 -1.97 6.81
C GLU A 23 9.35 -2.14 8.11
N ALA A 24 8.02 -2.11 8.02
CA ALA A 24 7.15 -2.40 9.16
C ALA A 24 7.17 -3.89 9.60
N GLN A 25 7.61 -4.80 8.73
CA GLN A 25 7.73 -6.23 9.03
C GLN A 25 9.09 -6.63 9.60
N ASP A 26 10.12 -5.82 9.37
CA ASP A 26 11.49 -6.19 9.69
C ASP A 26 11.69 -6.13 11.22
N PRO A 27 11.95 -7.27 11.91
CA PRO A 27 12.15 -7.28 13.35
C PRO A 27 13.42 -6.56 13.81
N SER A 28 14.34 -6.22 12.90
CA SER A 28 15.51 -5.39 13.22
C SER A 28 15.17 -3.90 13.37
N VAL A 29 14.01 -3.47 12.85
CA VAL A 29 13.51 -2.10 13.00
C VAL A 29 12.82 -1.94 14.37
N PRO A 30 13.14 -0.88 15.14
CA PRO A 30 12.51 -0.63 16.43
C PRO A 30 10.98 -0.59 16.36
N LEU A 31 10.31 -1.13 17.39
CA LEU A 31 8.85 -1.33 17.40
C LEU A 31 8.04 -0.07 17.06
N LEU A 32 8.42 1.10 17.60
CA LEU A 32 7.73 2.36 17.32
C LEU A 32 7.99 2.84 15.88
N GLU A 33 9.18 2.62 15.33
CA GLU A 33 9.50 2.95 13.94
C GLU A 33 8.68 2.08 12.98
N ARG A 34 8.48 0.80 13.29
CA ARG A 34 7.59 -0.08 12.52
C ARG A 34 6.15 0.43 12.49
N LEU A 35 5.63 0.93 13.61
CA LEU A 35 4.33 1.60 13.65
C LEU A 35 4.30 2.85 12.77
N PHE A 36 5.37 3.64 12.75
CA PHE A 36 5.46 4.80 11.85
C PHE A 36 5.51 4.39 10.37
N PHE A 37 6.20 3.30 10.01
CA PHE A 37 6.16 2.77 8.65
C PHE A 37 4.75 2.35 8.23
N LEU A 38 3.96 1.74 9.13
CA LEU A 38 2.54 1.48 8.87
C LEU A 38 1.76 2.78 8.62
N ALA A 39 1.98 3.82 9.43
CA ALA A 39 1.32 5.11 9.23
C ALA A 39 1.71 5.77 7.88
N ILE A 40 2.99 5.73 7.51
CA ILE A 40 3.50 6.24 6.23
C ILE A 40 2.90 5.46 5.07
N TYR A 41 2.89 4.12 5.15
CA TYR A 41 2.27 3.26 4.14
C TYR A 41 0.80 3.64 3.90
N SER A 42 0.04 3.82 4.99
CA SER A 42 -1.39 4.16 4.94
C SER A 42 -1.62 5.55 4.34
N SER A 43 -0.83 6.55 4.74
CA SER A 43 -0.93 7.92 4.20
C SER A 43 -0.61 7.95 2.71
N ASN A 44 0.45 7.27 2.28
CA ASN A 44 0.81 7.15 0.86
C ASN A 44 -0.32 6.49 0.07
N LEU A 45 -0.90 5.41 0.61
CA LEU A 45 -1.97 4.68 -0.07
C LEU A 45 -3.22 5.55 -0.24
N ASP A 46 -3.61 6.32 0.78
CA ASP A 46 -4.74 7.25 0.69
C ASP A 46 -4.53 8.28 -0.44
N GLU A 47 -3.33 8.85 -0.53
CA GLU A 47 -2.98 9.78 -1.63
C GLU A 47 -3.03 9.11 -3.01
N PHE A 48 -2.58 7.85 -3.10
CA PHE A 48 -2.70 7.07 -4.32
C PHE A 48 -4.16 6.86 -4.74
N PHE A 49 -5.07 6.63 -3.80
CA PHE A 49 -6.50 6.51 -4.10
C PHE A 49 -7.09 7.84 -4.59
N LYS A 50 -6.81 8.94 -3.88
CA LYS A 50 -7.32 10.27 -4.21
C LYS A 50 -6.87 10.74 -5.59
N ILE A 51 -5.63 10.45 -5.98
CA ILE A 51 -5.10 10.87 -7.28
C ILE A 51 -5.33 9.80 -8.35
N ARG A 52 -4.77 8.61 -8.16
CA ARG A 52 -4.59 7.63 -9.25
C ARG A 52 -5.86 6.84 -9.51
N ILE A 53 -6.48 6.31 -8.46
CA ILE A 53 -7.73 5.53 -8.61
C ILE A 53 -8.86 6.43 -9.10
N ALA A 54 -9.01 7.64 -8.54
CA ALA A 54 -9.99 8.62 -9.00
C ALA A 54 -9.81 9.00 -10.48
N SER A 55 -8.57 9.23 -10.92
CA SER A 55 -8.25 9.53 -12.32
C SER A 55 -8.61 8.36 -13.26
N LEU A 56 -8.30 7.12 -12.88
CA LEU A 56 -8.68 5.93 -13.65
C LEU A 56 -10.21 5.78 -13.75
N HIS A 57 -10.95 5.99 -12.66
CA HIS A 57 -12.41 5.99 -12.69
C HIS A 57 -12.97 7.07 -13.62
N TYR A 58 -12.38 8.28 -13.60
CA TYR A 58 -12.77 9.36 -14.50
C TYR A 58 -12.56 8.99 -15.98
N ILE A 59 -11.42 8.41 -16.32
CA ILE A 59 -11.11 7.94 -17.70
C ILE A 59 -12.07 6.83 -18.14
N ILE A 60 -12.39 5.90 -17.23
CA ILE A 60 -13.34 4.82 -17.51
C ILE A 60 -14.74 5.40 -17.80
N ARG A 61 -15.17 6.42 -17.04
CA ARG A 61 -16.48 7.05 -17.16
C ARG A 61 -16.62 7.95 -18.38
N THR A 62 -15.58 8.67 -18.77
CA THR A 62 -15.61 9.66 -19.88
C THR A 62 -15.49 9.05 -21.28
N GLY A 63 -15.17 7.75 -21.39
CA GLY A 63 -15.39 6.96 -22.61
C GLY A 63 -14.27 6.98 -23.67
N LYS A 64 -14.54 6.29 -24.80
CA LYS A 64 -13.55 5.74 -25.75
C LYS A 64 -12.56 6.74 -26.38
N ARG A 65 -12.88 8.04 -26.48
CA ARG A 65 -11.99 9.05 -27.09
C ARG A 65 -10.70 9.25 -26.28
N THR A 66 -10.82 9.25 -24.95
CA THR A 66 -9.67 9.37 -24.03
C THR A 66 -8.91 8.05 -23.94
N GLN A 67 -9.61 6.91 -24.03
CA GLN A 67 -9.02 5.57 -23.94
C GLN A 67 -8.24 5.17 -25.20
N LYS A 68 -8.62 5.64 -26.39
CA LYS A 68 -7.91 5.37 -27.66
C LYS A 68 -6.45 5.86 -27.69
N LYS A 69 -6.04 6.72 -26.73
CA LYS A 69 -4.67 7.24 -26.60
C LYS A 69 -3.83 6.50 -25.54
N LEU A 70 -4.38 5.47 -24.91
CA LEU A 70 -3.68 4.72 -23.85
C LEU A 70 -3.14 3.40 -24.40
N ASP A 71 -1.92 3.06 -24.01
CA ASP A 71 -1.28 1.77 -24.32
C ASP A 71 -1.78 0.63 -23.43
N PHE A 72 -2.81 0.87 -22.60
CA PHE A 72 -3.36 -0.09 -21.65
C PHE A 72 -4.88 0.02 -21.54
N GLU A 73 -5.52 -1.08 -21.18
CA GLU A 73 -6.97 -1.12 -20.91
C GLU A 73 -7.26 -0.66 -19.47
N PRO A 74 -7.96 0.47 -19.25
CA PRO A 74 -8.09 1.08 -17.93
C PRO A 74 -8.82 0.21 -16.89
N LYS A 75 -9.83 -0.57 -17.28
CA LYS A 75 -10.58 -1.42 -16.33
C LYS A 75 -9.72 -2.57 -15.82
N THR A 76 -8.93 -3.17 -16.70
CA THR A 76 -7.98 -4.24 -16.38
C THR A 76 -6.87 -3.70 -15.47
N LEU A 77 -6.34 -2.51 -15.76
CA LEU A 77 -5.38 -1.87 -14.87
C LEU A 77 -5.99 -1.59 -13.50
N LEU A 78 -7.16 -0.96 -13.44
CA LEU A 78 -7.85 -0.66 -12.19
C LEU A 78 -8.06 -1.93 -11.34
N LYS A 79 -8.58 -3.00 -11.95
CA LYS A 79 -8.76 -4.30 -11.27
C LYS A 79 -7.43 -4.81 -10.71
N LYS A 80 -6.37 -4.79 -11.52
CA LYS A 80 -5.03 -5.22 -11.09
C LYS A 80 -4.50 -4.39 -9.92
N LEU A 81 -4.68 -3.08 -9.93
CA LEU A 81 -4.25 -2.20 -8.84
C LEU A 81 -5.03 -2.52 -7.55
N LEU A 82 -6.34 -2.67 -7.63
CA LEU A 82 -7.19 -3.02 -6.48
C LEU A 82 -6.83 -4.40 -5.90
N ASP A 83 -6.53 -5.39 -6.75
CA ASP A 83 -6.08 -6.71 -6.30
C ASP A 83 -4.73 -6.64 -5.57
N ILE A 84 -3.80 -5.80 -6.03
CA ILE A 84 -2.52 -5.56 -5.33
C ILE A 84 -2.76 -4.89 -3.98
N VAL A 85 -3.56 -3.81 -3.95
CA VAL A 85 -3.90 -3.09 -2.73
C VAL A 85 -4.54 -4.03 -1.71
N LYS A 86 -5.51 -4.85 -2.13
CA LYS A 86 -6.19 -5.80 -1.23
C LYS A 86 -5.19 -6.74 -0.54
N LYS A 87 -4.21 -7.28 -1.29
CA LYS A 87 -3.17 -8.16 -0.74
C LYS A 87 -2.29 -7.43 0.28
N GLN A 88 -1.92 -6.18 -0.02
CA GLN A 88 -1.09 -5.39 0.90
C GLN A 88 -1.86 -4.97 2.14
N GLN A 89 -3.16 -4.68 2.04
CA GLN A 89 -4.03 -4.35 3.18
C GLN A 89 -4.21 -5.55 4.12
N VAL A 90 -4.36 -6.77 3.59
CA VAL A 90 -4.35 -7.99 4.42
C VAL A 90 -3.03 -8.13 5.19
N LEU A 91 -1.91 -7.84 4.53
CA LEU A 91 -0.60 -7.87 5.17
C LEU A 91 -0.46 -6.79 6.23
N PHE A 92 -0.92 -5.57 5.97
CA PHE A 92 -0.98 -4.48 6.92
C PHE A 92 -1.72 -4.88 8.19
N SER A 93 -2.95 -5.40 8.06
CA SER A 93 -3.75 -5.84 9.21
C SER A 93 -3.02 -6.91 10.01
N LYS A 94 -2.41 -7.88 9.32
CA LYS A 94 -1.62 -8.92 9.98
C LYS A 94 -0.48 -8.35 10.82
N ILE A 95 0.33 -7.45 10.25
CA ILE A 95 1.44 -6.81 10.98
C ILE A 95 0.92 -6.03 12.18
N PHE A 96 -0.14 -5.26 11.99
CA PHE A 96 -0.70 -4.43 13.04
C PHE A 96 -1.28 -5.24 14.20
N GLU A 97 -2.11 -6.24 13.90
CA GLU A 97 -2.87 -7.01 14.89
C GLU A 97 -2.04 -8.11 15.55
N GLU A 98 -1.17 -8.79 14.79
CA GLU A 98 -0.43 -9.96 15.29
C GLU A 98 0.97 -9.62 15.81
N ASP A 99 1.56 -8.48 15.45
CA ASP A 99 2.90 -8.06 15.90
C ASP A 99 2.86 -6.74 16.68
N ILE A 100 2.45 -5.65 16.03
CA ILE A 100 2.61 -4.31 16.61
C ILE A 100 1.78 -4.12 17.88
N VAL A 101 0.48 -4.41 17.84
CA VAL A 101 -0.42 -4.22 18.99
C VAL A 101 0.00 -5.09 20.20
N PRO A 102 0.24 -6.41 20.05
CA PRO A 102 0.68 -7.24 21.17
C PRO A 102 2.00 -6.78 21.78
N ASN A 103 3.00 -6.45 20.94
CA ASN A 103 4.31 -6.02 21.43
C ASN A 103 4.28 -4.64 22.09
N LEU A 104 3.43 -3.72 21.62
CA LEU A 104 3.24 -2.42 22.27
C LEU A 104 2.56 -2.58 23.63
N LYS A 105 1.49 -3.38 23.71
CA LYS A 105 0.82 -3.69 24.99
C LYS A 105 1.79 -4.26 26.01
N LYS A 106 2.61 -5.24 25.61
CA LYS A 106 3.63 -5.84 26.46
C LYS A 106 4.66 -4.80 26.93
N THR A 107 5.17 -3.98 26.02
CA THR A 107 6.15 -2.92 26.34
C THR A 107 5.55 -1.93 27.34
N ILE A 108 4.35 -1.42 27.09
CA ILE A 108 3.69 -0.45 27.99
C ILE A 108 3.42 -1.06 29.37
N SER A 109 2.89 -2.29 29.44
CA SER A 109 2.68 -3.01 30.71
C SER A 109 3.98 -3.19 31.49
N THR A 110 5.09 -3.48 30.79
CA THR A 110 6.42 -3.62 31.42
C THR A 110 6.90 -2.33 32.09
N TYR A 111 6.65 -1.15 31.48
CA TYR A 111 7.15 0.13 32.00
C TYR A 111 6.19 0.83 32.97
N TYR A 112 4.88 0.67 32.80
CA TYR A 112 3.88 1.45 33.53
C TYR A 112 2.93 0.60 34.38
N GLY A 113 3.04 -0.73 34.36
CA GLY A 113 2.08 -1.63 34.97
C GLY A 113 0.81 -1.81 34.11
N ASP A 114 -0.08 -2.70 34.54
CA ASP A 114 -1.34 -2.93 33.85
C ASP A 114 -2.31 -1.77 34.13
N TRP A 115 -2.72 -1.06 33.08
CA TRP A 115 -3.80 -0.08 33.13
C TRP A 115 -5.13 -0.85 33.18
N THR A 116 -5.52 -1.30 34.36
CA THR A 116 -6.86 -1.85 34.64
C THR A 116 -7.90 -0.74 34.70
#